data_AF-A0A1F5VFS4-F1
#
_entry.id   AF-A0A1F5VFS4-F1
#
_cell.length_a   1.000
_cell.length_b   1.000
_cell.length_c   1.000
_cell.angle_alpha   90.00
_cell.angle_beta   90.00
_cell.angle_gamma   90.00
#
_symmetry.space_group_name_H-M   'P 1'
#
loop_
_entity.id
_entity.type
_entity.pdbx_description
1 polymer ?
#
loop_
_entity_poly.entity_id
_entity_poly.type
_entity_poly.pdbx_seq_one_letter_code
_entity_poly.pdbx_strand_id
1 'polypeptide(L)'
;MAFQEFQESKKADKLIFSWPAIMLVGFLCAAALVGISKVLLTEFALQKEINTLELKIKEAETSKKNFEEKLEAIRMEQGLDREARGKFNLKKPGEEVVLFVGDGLAKNVPEKTGLASVLAFLKKWLPSF
;
A
#
# COMPACT_ATOMS: atom_id res chain seq x y z
N MET A 1 -70.40 -31.08 -7.09
CA MET A 1 -69.42 -30.15 -6.48
C MET A 1 -67.99 -30.44 -6.97
N ALA A 2 -67.56 -31.69 -7.13
CA ALA A 2 -66.18 -32.03 -7.55
C ALA A 2 -65.72 -31.50 -8.93
N PHE A 3 -66.61 -31.24 -9.89
CA PHE A 3 -66.24 -30.75 -11.23
C PHE A 3 -65.83 -29.26 -11.27
N GLN A 4 -66.24 -28.45 -10.28
CA GLN A 4 -65.87 -27.03 -10.21
C GLN A 4 -64.44 -26.85 -9.66
N GLU A 5 -64.05 -27.62 -8.64
CA GLU A 5 -62.68 -27.60 -8.07
C GLU A 5 -61.61 -28.01 -9.09
N PHE A 6 -61.94 -28.93 -10.00
CA PHE A 6 -61.04 -29.36 -11.06
C PHE A 6 -60.86 -28.32 -12.19
N GLN A 7 -61.81 -27.40 -12.35
CA GLN A 7 -61.68 -26.29 -13.30
C GLN A 7 -60.98 -25.07 -12.71
N GLU A 8 -61.11 -24.82 -11.41
CA GLU A 8 -60.40 -23.72 -10.72
C GLU A 8 -58.89 -23.96 -10.68
N SER A 9 -58.44 -25.18 -10.41
CA SER A 9 -57.02 -25.55 -10.46
C SER A 9 -56.41 -25.34 -11.86
N LYS A 10 -57.09 -25.76 -12.93
CA LYS A 10 -56.62 -25.53 -14.32
C LYS A 10 -56.53 -24.06 -14.71
N LYS A 11 -57.39 -23.19 -14.14
CA LYS A 11 -57.33 -21.73 -14.38
C LYS A 11 -56.21 -21.10 -13.57
N ALA A 12 -56.00 -21.53 -12.32
CA ALA A 12 -54.88 -21.11 -11.49
C ALA A 12 -53.54 -21.48 -12.12
N ASP A 13 -53.41 -22.71 -12.65
CA ASP A 13 -52.21 -23.15 -13.36
C ASP A 13 -51.92 -22.30 -14.60
N LYS A 14 -52.96 -21.88 -15.33
CA LYS A 14 -52.81 -21.01 -16.51
C LYS A 14 -52.49 -19.55 -16.14
N LEU A 15 -52.87 -19.11 -14.95
CA LEU A 15 -52.58 -17.78 -14.43
C LEU A 15 -51.13 -17.69 -13.90
N ILE A 16 -50.68 -18.73 -13.19
CA ILE A 16 -49.31 -18.87 -12.67
C ILE A 16 -48.33 -19.16 -13.81
N PHE A 17 -48.75 -19.97 -14.80
CA PHE A 17 -48.00 -20.25 -16.03
C PHE A 17 -48.40 -19.32 -17.19
N SER A 18 -48.64 -18.05 -16.87
CA SER A 18 -48.75 -17.01 -17.88
C SER A 18 -47.34 -16.48 -18.18
N TRP A 19 -47.03 -16.25 -19.47
CA TRP A 19 -45.76 -15.66 -19.92
C TRP A 19 -45.31 -14.42 -19.10
N PRO A 20 -46.19 -13.48 -18.70
CA PRO A 20 -45.80 -12.37 -17.83
C PRO A 20 -45.40 -12.79 -16.41
N ALA A 21 -46.02 -13.81 -15.81
CA ALA A 21 -45.66 -14.28 -14.47
C ALA A 21 -44.24 -14.88 -14.45
N ILE A 22 -43.88 -15.66 -15.48
CA ILE A 22 -42.52 -16.20 -15.67
C ILE A 22 -41.51 -15.07 -15.86
N MET A 23 -41.87 -14.04 -16.64
CA MET A 23 -41.04 -12.84 -16.84
C MET A 23 -40.79 -12.09 -15.52
N LEU A 24 -41.83 -11.94 -14.69
CA LEU A 24 -41.74 -11.26 -13.39
C LEU A 24 -40.86 -12.05 -12.42
N VAL A 25 -41.04 -13.37 -12.33
CA VAL A 25 -40.19 -14.23 -11.50
C VAL A 25 -38.73 -14.22 -12.00
N GLY A 26 -38.52 -14.30 -13.31
CA GLY A 26 -37.18 -14.20 -13.91
C GLY A 26 -36.50 -12.86 -13.60
N PHE A 27 -37.25 -11.76 -13.68
CA PHE A 27 -36.77 -10.44 -13.30
C PHE A 27 -36.41 -10.35 -11.81
N LEU A 28 -37.25 -10.92 -10.93
CA LEU A 28 -36.99 -10.97 -9.50
C LEU A 28 -35.72 -11.77 -9.18
N CYS A 29 -35.54 -12.93 -9.83
CA CYS A 29 -34.32 -13.73 -9.72
C CYS A 29 -33.09 -12.98 -10.23
N ALA A 30 -33.18 -12.31 -11.38
CA ALA A 30 -32.08 -11.51 -11.90
C ALA A 30 -31.69 -10.36 -10.95
N ALA A 31 -32.67 -9.66 -10.40
CA ALA A 31 -32.43 -8.60 -9.41
C ALA A 31 -31.76 -9.15 -8.14
N ALA A 32 -32.20 -10.32 -7.65
CA ALA A 32 -31.57 -10.99 -6.50
C ALA A 32 -30.12 -11.38 -6.79
N LEU A 33 -29.83 -11.95 -7.97
CA LEU A 33 -28.48 -12.32 -8.39
C LEU A 33 -27.54 -11.10 -8.48
N VAL A 34 -28.03 -9.98 -9.01
CA VAL A 34 -27.26 -8.73 -9.07
C VAL A 34 -26.97 -8.20 -7.66
N GLY A 35 -27.94 -8.28 -6.75
CA GLY A 35 -27.76 -7.90 -5.35
C GLY A 35 -26.66 -8.73 -4.66
N ILE A 36 -26.75 -10.05 -4.78
CA ILE A 36 -25.77 -10.99 -4.20
C ILE A 36 -24.38 -10.76 -4.80
N SER A 37 -24.29 -10.56 -6.12
CA SER A 37 -23.02 -10.35 -6.81
C SER A 37 -22.29 -9.10 -6.31
N LYS A 38 -23.01 -8.01 -6.03
CA LYS A 38 -22.41 -6.79 -5.48
C LYS A 38 -21.83 -7.02 -4.09
N VAL A 39 -22.56 -7.73 -3.22
CA VAL A 39 -22.13 -8.04 -1.86
C VAL A 39 -20.87 -8.93 -1.89
N LEU A 40 -20.86 -9.97 -2.72
CA LEU A 40 -19.70 -10.85 -2.87
C LEU A 40 -18.48 -10.09 -3.38
N LEU A 41 -18.63 -9.23 -4.40
CA LEU A 41 -17.52 -8.42 -4.91
C LEU A 41 -16.96 -7.48 -3.84
N THR A 42 -17.82 -6.85 -3.03
CA THR A 42 -17.36 -6.02 -1.91
C THR A 42 -16.64 -6.84 -0.86
N GLU A 43 -17.16 -7.99 -0.45
CA GLU A 43 -16.47 -8.85 0.54
C GLU A 43 -15.10 -9.29 0.05
N PHE A 44 -14.97 -9.69 -1.22
CA PHE A 44 -13.66 -10.05 -1.79
C PHE A 44 -12.67 -8.88 -1.81
N ALA A 45 -13.14 -7.66 -2.09
CA ALA A 45 -12.30 -6.47 -2.06
C ALA A 45 -11.83 -6.14 -0.62
N LEU A 46 -12.75 -6.19 0.35
CA LEU A 46 -12.44 -5.98 1.76
C LEU A 46 -11.45 -7.03 2.29
N GLN A 47 -11.63 -8.30 1.95
CA GLN A 47 -10.73 -9.38 2.37
C GLN A 47 -9.32 -9.18 1.84
N LYS A 48 -9.18 -8.70 0.60
CA LYS A 48 -7.86 -8.35 0.03
C LYS A 48 -7.23 -7.19 0.80
N GLU A 49 -8.01 -6.15 1.08
CA GLU A 49 -7.53 -4.99 1.82
C GLU A 49 -7.04 -5.40 3.22
N ILE A 50 -7.82 -6.19 3.95
CA ILE A 50 -7.44 -6.75 5.27
C ILE A 50 -6.11 -7.49 5.17
N ASN A 51 -5.96 -8.42 4.20
CA ASN A 51 -4.70 -9.14 4.02
C ASN A 51 -3.51 -8.21 3.74
N THR A 52 -3.71 -7.16 2.92
CA THR A 52 -2.64 -6.19 2.65
C THR A 52 -2.28 -5.36 3.88
N LEU A 53 -3.25 -5.01 4.73
CA LEU A 53 -3.01 -4.31 5.98
C LEU A 53 -2.27 -5.20 6.98
N GLU A 54 -2.65 -6.47 7.11
CA GLU A 54 -1.95 -7.43 7.97
C GLU A 54 -0.49 -7.62 7.56
N LEU A 55 -0.22 -7.69 6.25
CA LEU A 55 1.15 -7.76 5.74
C LEU A 55 1.95 -6.51 6.10
N LYS A 56 1.36 -5.32 5.93
CA LYS A 56 2.00 -4.04 6.32
C LYS A 56 2.27 -3.97 7.82
N ILE A 57 1.37 -4.49 8.65
CA ILE A 57 1.56 -4.54 10.11
C ILE A 57 2.74 -5.45 10.44
N LYS A 58 2.81 -6.64 9.84
CA LYS A 58 3.94 -7.57 10.05
C LYS A 58 5.28 -6.98 9.58
N GLU A 59 5.28 -6.28 8.44
CA GLU A 59 6.47 -5.59 7.94
C GLU A 59 6.90 -4.44 8.87
N ALA A 60 5.94 -3.69 9.41
CA ALA A 60 6.22 -2.64 10.38
C ALA A 60 6.75 -3.20 11.71
N GLU A 61 6.19 -4.31 12.21
CA GLU A 61 6.66 -4.98 13.43
C GLU A 61 8.07 -5.55 13.26
N THR A 62 8.36 -6.20 12.13
CA THR A 62 9.72 -6.70 11.83
C THR A 62 10.71 -5.56 11.68
N SER A 63 10.31 -4.47 11.03
CA SER A 63 11.13 -3.25 10.96
C SER A 63 11.40 -2.69 12.34
N LYS A 64 10.38 -2.60 13.20
CA LYS A 64 10.53 -2.12 14.58
C LYS A 64 11.51 -2.98 15.38
N LYS A 65 11.40 -4.32 15.31
CA LYS A 65 12.34 -5.24 15.96
C LYS A 65 13.77 -5.05 15.45
N ASN A 66 13.96 -4.92 14.15
CA ASN A 66 15.28 -4.64 13.56
C ASN A 66 15.87 -3.30 14.06
N PHE A 67 15.04 -2.27 14.26
CA PHE A 67 15.49 -1.00 14.82
C PHE A 67 15.77 -1.10 16.32
N GLU A 68 14.98 -1.86 17.07
CA GLU A 68 15.24 -2.14 18.49
C GLU A 68 16.56 -2.90 18.68
N GLU A 69 16.82 -3.96 17.89
CA GLU A 69 18.10 -4.69 17.91
C GLU A 69 19.28 -3.78 17.57
N LYS A 70 19.14 -2.91 16.57
CA LYS A 70 20.18 -1.90 16.23
C LYS A 70 20.38 -0.90 17.36
N LEU A 71 19.31 -0.45 18.02
CA LEU A 71 19.41 0.46 19.17
C LEU A 71 20.07 -0.22 20.36
N GLU A 72 19.77 -1.49 20.63
CA GLU A 72 20.45 -2.26 21.67
C GLU A 72 21.94 -2.48 21.35
N ALA A 73 22.27 -2.76 20.09
CA ALA A 73 23.67 -2.85 19.65
C ALA A 73 24.44 -1.52 19.80
N ILE A 74 23.76 -0.38 19.62
CA ILE A 74 24.34 0.96 19.85
C ILE A 74 24.43 1.29 21.35
N ARG A 75 23.42 0.88 22.14
CA ARG A 75 23.36 1.12 23.60
C ARG A 75 24.34 0.28 24.40
N MET A 76 24.72 -0.90 23.92
CA MET A 76 25.88 -1.60 24.49
C MET A 76 27.13 -0.72 24.32
N GLU A 77 27.80 -0.40 25.42
CA GLU A 77 28.92 0.57 25.55
C GLU A 77 29.99 0.53 24.44
N GLN A 78 30.17 -0.61 23.77
CA GLN A 78 31.12 -0.78 22.68
C GLN A 78 30.68 -0.14 21.34
N GLY A 79 29.37 0.08 21.13
CA GLY A 79 28.81 0.66 19.90
C GLY A 79 28.93 2.18 19.85
N LEU A 80 28.62 2.86 20.96
CA LEU A 80 28.76 4.31 21.10
C LEU A 80 30.20 4.77 20.90
N ASP A 81 31.16 4.04 21.50
CA ASP A 81 32.58 4.36 21.38
C ASP A 81 33.08 4.09 19.95
N ARG A 82 32.56 3.07 19.25
CA ARG A 82 32.94 2.77 17.85
C ARG A 82 32.35 3.75 16.83
N GLU A 83 31.10 4.20 17.00
CA GLU A 83 30.51 5.24 16.16
C GLU A 83 31.07 6.64 16.44
N ALA A 84 31.33 6.97 17.70
CA ALA A 84 31.99 8.24 18.06
C ALA A 84 33.42 8.29 17.50
N ARG A 85 34.18 7.19 17.57
CA ARG A 85 35.51 7.08 16.93
C ARG A 85 35.46 7.25 15.42
N GLY A 86 34.47 6.65 14.76
CA GLY A 86 34.31 6.74 13.30
C GLY A 86 33.87 8.12 12.81
N LYS A 87 32.99 8.81 13.55
CA LYS A 87 32.47 10.14 13.15
C LYS A 87 33.31 11.32 13.61
N PHE A 88 34.00 11.21 14.75
CA PHE A 88 34.73 12.32 15.36
C PHE A 88 36.25 12.15 15.35
N ASN A 89 36.78 11.06 14.77
CA ASN A 89 38.21 10.78 14.67
C ASN A 89 38.94 10.86 16.04
N LEU A 90 38.22 10.53 17.13
CA LEU A 90 38.70 10.63 18.50
C LEU A 90 39.56 9.40 18.85
N LYS A 91 40.77 9.64 19.38
CA LYS A 91 41.74 8.61 19.79
C LYS A 91 41.75 8.37 21.30
N LYS A 92 42.26 7.21 21.71
CA LYS A 92 42.57 6.88 23.13
C LYS A 92 43.65 7.84 23.66
N PRO A 93 43.73 8.08 24.98
CA PRO A 93 44.82 8.88 25.56
C PRO A 93 46.17 8.25 25.23
N GLY A 94 46.96 8.90 24.36
CA GLY A 94 48.32 8.50 24.01
C GLY A 94 48.65 8.30 22.52
N GLU A 95 47.75 8.63 21.58
CA GLU A 95 48.00 8.40 20.14
C GLU A 95 47.92 9.71 19.33
N GLU A 96 49.01 10.06 18.62
CA GLU A 96 49.18 11.32 17.87
C GLU A 96 48.53 11.23 16.47
N VAL A 97 47.85 12.30 16.03
CA VAL A 97 47.22 12.39 14.71
C VAL A 97 48.10 13.27 13.81
N VAL A 98 48.66 12.69 12.76
CA VAL A 98 49.36 13.45 11.72
C VAL A 98 48.39 13.70 10.56
N LEU A 99 47.94 14.95 10.41
CA LEU A 99 47.13 15.39 9.28
C LEU A 99 48.08 15.81 8.14
N PHE A 100 48.16 15.00 7.09
CA PHE A 100 48.80 15.42 5.84
C PHE A 100 47.82 16.28 5.05
N VAL A 101 47.94 17.61 5.16
CA VAL A 101 47.29 18.54 4.24
C VAL A 101 48.12 18.54 2.96
N GLY A 102 47.78 17.64 2.03
CA GLY A 102 48.27 17.73 0.66
C GLY A 102 47.52 18.85 -0.06
N ASP A 103 48.26 19.74 -0.74
CA ASP A 103 47.76 20.82 -1.62
C ASP A 103 47.01 20.30 -2.88
N GLY A 104 46.19 19.26 -2.74
CA GLY A 104 45.49 18.57 -3.82
C GLY A 104 43.97 18.74 -3.83
N LEU A 105 43.36 19.33 -2.80
CA LEU A 105 41.89 19.43 -2.67
C LEU A 105 41.32 20.79 -3.11
N ALA A 106 41.99 21.51 -4.00
CA ALA A 106 41.54 22.81 -4.50
C ALA A 106 41.09 22.82 -5.97
N LYS A 107 40.65 21.69 -6.56
CA LYS A 107 40.30 21.71 -8.01
C LYS A 107 39.01 21.06 -8.50
N ASN A 108 38.12 20.51 -7.68
CA ASN A 108 36.80 20.08 -8.18
C ASN A 108 35.69 20.20 -7.14
N VAL A 109 35.45 21.42 -6.66
CA VAL A 109 34.11 21.77 -6.17
C VAL A 109 33.38 22.38 -7.37
N PRO A 110 32.39 21.73 -7.99
CA PRO A 110 31.52 22.42 -8.94
C PRO A 110 30.76 23.50 -8.17
N GLU A 111 31.29 24.71 -8.27
CA GLU A 111 30.66 25.92 -7.76
C GLU A 111 29.37 26.17 -8.57
N LYS A 112 28.25 26.26 -7.85
CA LYS A 112 26.93 26.74 -8.29
C LYS A 112 26.14 25.82 -9.21
N THR A 113 25.41 24.90 -8.58
CA THR A 113 24.23 24.26 -9.17
C THR A 113 23.05 24.35 -8.19
N GLY A 114 22.67 25.57 -7.82
CA GLY A 114 21.51 25.85 -6.98
C GLY A 114 20.63 26.91 -7.66
N LEU A 115 19.35 26.58 -7.85
CA LEU A 115 18.29 27.39 -8.47
C LEU A 115 18.34 27.54 -10.01
N ALA A 116 19.48 27.85 -10.61
CA ALA A 116 19.57 28.00 -12.07
C ALA A 116 19.33 26.68 -12.84
N SER A 117 19.84 25.57 -12.30
CA SER A 117 19.61 24.21 -12.85
C SER A 117 18.17 23.72 -12.66
N VAL A 118 17.54 24.12 -11.57
CA VAL A 118 16.14 23.79 -11.26
C VAL A 118 15.18 24.55 -12.18
N LEU A 119 15.44 25.84 -12.42
CA LEU A 119 14.71 26.64 -13.41
C LEU A 119 14.90 26.13 -14.85
N ALA A 120 16.11 25.71 -15.21
CA ALA A 120 16.38 25.12 -16.52
C ALA A 120 15.66 23.77 -16.71
N PHE A 121 15.57 22.96 -15.65
CA PHE A 121 14.85 21.68 -15.67
C PHE A 121 13.33 21.88 -15.76
N LEU A 122 12.77 22.84 -15.03
CA LEU A 122 11.35 23.21 -15.09
C LEU A 122 10.94 23.75 -16.48
N LYS A 123 11.79 24.59 -17.08
CA LYS A 123 11.56 25.13 -18.43
C LYS A 123 11.51 24.05 -19.52
N LYS A 124 12.20 22.92 -19.31
CA LYS A 124 12.22 21.79 -20.25
C LYS A 124 10.89 21.00 -20.27
N TRP A 125 10.05 21.13 -19.24
CA TRP A 125 8.84 20.34 -19.06
C TRP A 125 7.53 21.11 -19.26
N LEU A 126 7.59 22.44 -19.49
CA LEU A 126 6.42 23.22 -19.88
C LEU A 126 6.31 23.28 -21.42
N PRO A 127 5.22 22.77 -22.03
CA PRO A 127 4.92 23.09 -23.42
C PRO A 127 4.58 24.58 -23.54
N SER A 128 5.12 25.23 -24.58
CA SER A 128 4.79 26.60 -24.96
C SER A 128 3.28 26.75 -25.07
N PHE A 129 2.69 27.55 -24.18
CA PHE A 129 1.48 28.30 -24.51
C PHE A 129 1.85 29.47 -25.41
#